data_AF-A0A3G9K2I9-F1
#
_entry.id   AF-A0A3G9K2I9-F1
#
_cell.length_a   1.000
_cell.length_b   1.000
_cell.length_c   1.000
_cell.angle_alpha   90.00
_cell.angle_beta   90.00
_cell.angle_gamma   90.00
#
_symmetry.space_group_name_H-M   'P 1'
#
loop_
_entity.id
_entity.type
_entity.pdbx_description
1 polymer ?
#
loop_
_entity_poly.entity_id
_entity_poly.type
_entity_poly.pdbx_seq_one_letter_code
_entity_poly.pdbx_strand_id
1 'polypeptide(L)' 'MRGIRYRHEYSTVMASDFLSIPVETENKPALIGDLSCRFNAYSPHLRCAVNPTGPCEGCRQYEAKTGTV' A
#
# COMPACT_ATOMS: atom_id res chain seq x y z
N MET A 1 -23.22 6.48 33.44
CA MET A 1 -22.06 6.50 32.52
C MET A 1 -22.01 5.17 31.80
N ARG A 2 -22.46 5.10 30.54
CA ARG A 2 -22.55 3.85 29.76
C ARG A 2 -21.25 3.67 28.98
N GLY A 3 -20.48 2.64 29.33
CA GLY A 3 -19.23 2.30 28.67
C GLY A 3 -19.46 1.89 27.22
N ILE A 4 -18.80 2.58 26.30
CA ILE A 4 -18.84 2.30 24.87
C ILE A 4 -17.97 1.05 24.64
N ARG A 5 -18.60 -0.09 24.34
CA ARG A 5 -17.86 -1.31 23.97
C ARG A 5 -17.52 -1.22 22.48
N TYR A 6 -16.27 -0.91 22.16
CA TYR A 6 -15.80 -0.95 20.77
C TYR A 6 -15.62 -2.41 20.35
N ARG A 7 -16.63 -2.96 19.67
CA ARG A 7 -16.58 -4.32 19.10
C ARG A 7 -15.69 -4.25 17.86
N HIS A 8 -14.45 -4.70 17.96
CA HIS A 8 -13.64 -5.01 16.78
C HIS A 8 -14.22 -6.26 16.14
N GLU A 9 -15.14 -6.06 15.21
CA GLU A 9 -15.69 -7.12 14.35
C GLU A 9 -14.69 -7.38 13.22
N TYR A 10 -13.54 -7.99 13.56
CA TYR A 10 -12.67 -8.54 12.52
C TYR A 10 -13.29 -9.87 12.11
N SER A 11 -14.12 -9.81 11.08
CA SER A 11 -14.75 -10.99 10.47
C SER A 11 -13.67 -12.02 10.16
N THR A 12 -13.69 -13.15 10.86
CA THR A 12 -12.80 -14.28 10.59
C THR A 12 -13.23 -14.92 9.29
N VAL A 13 -12.69 -14.43 8.17
CA VAL A 13 -12.74 -15.12 6.88
C VAL A 13 -12.17 -16.53 7.10
N MET A 14 -12.96 -17.55 6.80
CA MET A 14 -12.65 -18.95 7.09
C MET A 14 -11.46 -19.39 6.22
N ALA A 15 -10.55 -20.16 6.81
CA ALA A 15 -9.31 -20.62 6.18
C ALA A 15 -9.51 -21.45 4.88
N SER A 16 -10.74 -21.88 4.59
CA SER A 16 -11.11 -22.65 3.40
C SER A 16 -11.07 -21.84 2.10
N ASP A 17 -11.18 -20.51 2.16
CA ASP A 17 -11.22 -19.65 0.97
C ASP A 17 -9.82 -19.38 0.39
N PHE A 18 -8.74 -19.80 1.08
CA PHE A 18 -7.35 -19.57 0.68
C PHE A 18 -6.78 -20.64 -0.26
N LEU A 19 -7.41 -21.82 -0.38
CA LEU A 19 -6.85 -22.94 -1.17
C LEU A 19 -7.00 -22.80 -2.69
N SER A 20 -7.57 -21.70 -3.19
CA SER A 20 -7.68 -21.41 -4.63
C SER A 20 -6.85 -20.19 -5.07
N ILE A 21 -6.00 -19.65 -4.19
CA ILE A 21 -5.08 -18.58 -4.58
C ILE A 21 -3.88 -19.25 -5.25
N PRO A 22 -3.56 -18.96 -6.52
CA PRO A 22 -2.35 -19.47 -7.15
C PRO A 22 -1.15 -18.96 -6.35
N VAL A 23 -0.48 -19.85 -5.61
CA VAL A 23 0.80 -19.59 -4.93
C VAL A 23 1.92 -19.66 -5.96
N GLU A 24 1.81 -18.81 -6.98
CA GLU A 24 2.85 -18.57 -7.98
C GLU A 24 3.03 -17.06 -8.10
N THR A 25 3.38 -16.45 -6.99
CA THR A 25 4.05 -15.15 -7.05
C THR A 25 5.26 -15.26 -6.16
N GLU A 26 6.43 -15.29 -6.81
CA GLU A 26 7.67 -14.73 -6.26
C GLU A 26 7.29 -13.63 -5.26
N ASN A 27 7.79 -13.71 -4.03
CA ASN A 27 7.52 -12.78 -2.93
C ASN A 27 8.05 -11.38 -3.26
N LYS A 28 7.49 -10.78 -4.30
CA LYS A 28 7.84 -9.49 -4.84
C LYS A 28 6.84 -8.53 -4.23
N PRO A 29 7.30 -7.61 -3.36
CA PRO A 29 6.40 -6.60 -2.83
C PRO A 29 5.79 -5.86 -4.02
N ALA A 30 4.45 -5.82 -4.08
CA ALA A 30 3.72 -5.18 -5.16
C ALA A 30 3.81 -3.66 -5.00
N LEU A 31 4.96 -3.06 -5.31
CA LEU A 31 5.19 -1.62 -5.16
C LEU A 31 4.26 -0.82 -6.07
N ILE A 32 3.57 0.18 -5.52
CA ILE A 32 2.68 1.07 -6.27
C ILE A 32 3.25 2.48 -6.39
N GLY A 33 2.92 3.19 -7.46
CA GLY A 33 3.40 4.55 -7.75
C GLY A 33 4.70 4.60 -8.58
N ASP A 34 5.19 5.81 -8.87
CA ASP A 34 6.44 6.01 -9.62
C ASP A 34 7.65 5.78 -8.71
N LEU A 35 8.50 4.81 -9.05
CA LEU A 35 9.74 4.49 -8.32
C LEU A 35 10.85 5.51 -8.55
N SER A 36 10.71 6.34 -9.59
CA SER A 36 11.58 7.47 -9.86
C SER A 36 11.29 8.64 -8.93
N CYS A 37 10.18 8.62 -8.18
CA CYS A 37 9.89 9.65 -7.18
C CYS A 37 10.71 9.40 -5.91
N ARG A 38 11.46 10.41 -5.46
CA ARG A 38 12.20 10.42 -4.19
C ARG A 38 11.31 10.12 -2.98
N PHE A 39 10.02 10.49 -3.04
CA PHE A 39 9.05 10.29 -1.97
C PHE A 39 8.17 9.05 -2.14
N ASN A 40 8.52 8.13 -3.06
CA ASN A 40 7.84 6.85 -3.15
C ASN A 40 7.85 6.15 -1.77
N ALA A 41 6.70 5.61 -1.35
CA ALA A 41 6.58 5.01 -0.02
C ALA A 41 7.03 3.53 0.04
N TYR A 42 7.46 2.96 -1.09
CA TYR A 42 7.89 1.58 -1.26
C TYR A 42 6.93 0.55 -0.61
N SER A 43 5.64 0.85 -0.69
CA SER A 43 4.57 0.08 -0.05
C SER A 43 3.59 -0.44 -1.11
N PRO A 44 2.95 -1.59 -0.88
CA PRO A 44 1.89 -2.07 -1.76
C PRO A 44 0.57 -1.32 -1.63
N HIS A 45 0.42 -0.48 -0.61
CA HIS A 45 -0.82 0.26 -0.35
C HIS A 45 -0.65 1.77 -0.43
N LEU A 46 0.59 2.27 -0.27
CA LEU A 46 0.88 3.70 -0.27
C LEU A 46 1.81 4.04 -1.44
N ARG A 47 1.39 5.00 -2.26
CA ARG A 47 2.16 5.48 -3.43
C ARG A 47 3.26 6.45 -3.02
N CYS A 48 2.95 7.41 -2.14
CA CYS A 48 3.82 8.52 -1.77
C CYS A 48 3.72 8.83 -0.28
N ALA A 49 4.85 9.00 0.40
CA ALA A 49 4.88 9.27 1.84
C ALA A 49 4.32 10.66 2.18
N VAL A 50 4.52 11.65 1.29
CA VAL A 50 4.09 13.05 1.50
C VAL A 50 2.76 13.40 0.84
N ASN A 51 2.25 12.51 -0.01
CA ASN A 51 0.95 12.66 -0.68
C ASN A 51 0.24 11.30 -0.80
N PRO A 52 -0.18 10.68 0.32
CA PRO A 52 -0.71 9.33 0.33
C PRO A 52 -2.03 9.19 -0.46
N THR A 53 -2.82 10.26 -0.56
CA THR A 53 -4.14 10.28 -1.21
C THR A 53 -4.14 10.86 -2.63
N GLY A 54 -3.06 11.50 -3.05
CA GLY A 54 -3.03 12.23 -4.33
C GLY A 54 -2.59 11.38 -5.52
N PRO A 55 -3.00 11.74 -6.75
CA PRO A 55 -2.60 11.05 -7.97
C PRO A 55 -1.10 11.25 -8.24
N CYS A 56 -0.49 10.29 -8.96
CA CYS A 56 0.89 10.43 -9.43
C CYS A 56 1.00 11.51 -10.53
N GLU A 57 -0.03 11.64 -11.37
CA GLU A 57 -0.10 12.64 -12.44
C GLU A 57 -0.30 14.05 -11.85
N GLY A 58 0.66 14.95 -12.08
CA GLY A 58 0.60 16.33 -11.59
C GLY A 58 0.86 16.50 -10.09
N CYS A 59 1.49 15.53 -9.42
CA CYS A 59 1.84 15.63 -8.00
C CYS A 59 2.80 16.83 -7.74
N ARG A 60 2.36 17.81 -6.94
CA ARG A 60 3.17 19.01 -6.62
C ARG A 60 4.41 18.69 -5.79
N GLN A 61 4.36 17.61 -5.03
CA GLN A 61 5.46 17.13 -4.20
C GLN A 61 6.37 16.15 -4.96
N TYR A 62 6.17 15.93 -6.26
CA TYR A 62 7.04 15.05 -7.02
C TYR A 62 8.46 15.61 -7.06
N GLU A 63 9.43 14.79 -6.67
CA GLU A 63 10.85 15.07 -6.83
C GLU A 63 11.49 13.83 -7.44
N ALA A 64 12.20 14.00 -8.55
CA ALA A 64 12.89 12.88 -9.18
C ALA A 64 14.06 12.42 -8.32
N LYS A 65 14.22 11.11 -8.18
CA LYS A 65 15.37 10.49 -7.53
C LYS A 65 16.56 10.69 -8.47
N THR A 66 17.47 11.58 -8.08
CA THR A 66 18.72 11.81 -8.81
C THR A 66 19.64 10.59 -8.64
N GLY A 67 19.38 9.54 -9.40
CA GLY A 67 20.22 8.35 -9.48
C GLY A 67 21.04 8.40 -10.77
N THR A 68 22.33 8.65 -10.62
CA THR A 68 23.36 8.42 -11.65
C THR A 68 23.19 7.02 -12.26
N VAL A 69 22.99 6.98 -13.59
CA VAL A 69 23.24 5.77 -14.41
C VAL A 69 24.75 5.55 -14.46
#